data_AF-A0A660LBL7-F1
#
_entry.id   AF-A0A660LBL7-F1
#
_cell.length_a   1.000
_cell.length_b   1.000
_cell.length_c   1.000
_cell.angle_alpha   90.00
_cell.angle_beta   90.00
_cell.angle_gamma   90.00
#
_symmetry.space_group_name_H-M   'P 1'
#
loop_
_entity.id
_entity.type
_entity.pdbx_description
1 polymer ?
#
loop_
_entity_poly.entity_id
_entity_poly.type
_entity_poly.pdbx_seq_one_letter_code
_entity_poly.pdbx_strand_id
1 'polypeptide(L)'
;MERVRSKDGPPPSSLQEIRPLVLIDTTQLALERSISGAAQRHEALAANIANASTPGYRRVDVDFHGALAAALGTGDKATVEHTSFTTQADQAVGVTQADGNSIDVDNESAKLAANALEQQAAVSVLKARTAIIRSALGVA
;
A
#
# COMPACT_ATOMS: atom_id res chain seq x y z
N MET A 1 61.91 -35.94 -22.66
CA MET A 1 61.22 -37.02 -21.91
C MET A 1 60.86 -36.39 -20.57
N GLU A 2 59.63 -36.27 -20.09
CA GLU A 2 58.38 -37.00 -20.28
C GLU A 2 57.30 -36.09 -19.60
N ARG A 3 56.23 -35.69 -20.30
CA ARG A 3 54.81 -36.02 -20.01
C ARG A 3 54.43 -35.86 -18.51
N VAL A 4 53.32 -35.24 -18.08
CA VAL A 4 51.98 -35.13 -18.67
C VAL A 4 51.04 -34.39 -17.67
N ARG A 5 50.13 -33.56 -18.23
CA ARG A 5 48.75 -33.23 -17.80
C ARG A 5 48.47 -32.63 -16.40
N SER A 6 47.97 -31.39 -16.46
CA SER A 6 46.57 -31.02 -16.17
C SER A 6 46.01 -31.48 -14.82
N LYS A 7 45.96 -30.54 -13.87
CA LYS A 7 45.06 -30.61 -12.71
C LYS A 7 44.26 -29.32 -12.54
N ASP A 8 43.78 -28.76 -13.64
CA ASP A 8 42.63 -27.85 -13.61
C ASP A 8 41.36 -28.70 -13.46
N GLY A 9 41.03 -29.01 -12.20
CA GLY A 9 39.68 -29.47 -11.87
C GLY A 9 38.69 -28.32 -12.09
N PRO A 10 37.44 -28.59 -12.50
CA PRO A 10 36.44 -27.55 -12.60
C PRO A 10 36.28 -26.85 -11.24
N PRO A 11 36.04 -25.52 -11.22
CA PRO A 11 35.80 -24.81 -9.96
C PRO A 11 34.63 -25.49 -9.24
N PRO A 12 34.65 -25.58 -7.89
CA PRO A 12 33.51 -26.10 -7.16
C PRO A 12 32.30 -25.27 -7.55
N SER A 13 31.31 -25.93 -8.16
CA SER A 13 30.01 -25.38 -8.49
C SER A 13 29.54 -24.56 -7.29
N SER A 14 29.42 -23.25 -7.48
CA SER A 14 28.79 -22.36 -6.52
C SER A 14 27.43 -22.98 -6.21
N LEU A 15 27.31 -23.61 -5.05
CA LEU A 15 26.03 -24.04 -4.51
C LEU A 15 25.19 -22.78 -4.54
N GLN A 16 24.23 -22.72 -5.47
CA GLN A 16 23.19 -21.72 -5.44
C GLN A 16 22.64 -21.79 -4.03
N GLU A 17 22.94 -20.78 -3.22
CA GLU A 17 22.28 -20.59 -1.95
C GLU A 17 20.80 -20.65 -2.28
N ILE A 18 20.13 -21.71 -1.81
CA ILE A 18 18.68 -21.79 -1.89
C ILE A 18 18.22 -20.67 -0.98
N ARG A 19 18.05 -19.47 -1.57
CA ARG A 19 17.48 -18.33 -0.90
C ARG A 19 16.16 -18.83 -0.32
N PRO A 20 15.96 -18.81 1.00
CA PRO A 20 14.68 -19.17 1.55
C PRO A 20 13.65 -18.30 0.85
N LEU A 21 12.63 -18.94 0.25
CA LEU A 21 11.47 -18.24 -0.28
C LEU A 21 10.88 -17.46 0.90
N VAL A 22 11.16 -16.16 0.97
CA VAL A 22 10.54 -15.28 1.94
C VAL A 22 9.06 -15.22 1.54
N LEU A 23 8.22 -15.95 2.28
CA LEU A 23 6.79 -16.08 2.01
C LEU A 23 6.07 -14.71 1.98
N ILE A 24 6.62 -13.73 2.71
CA ILE A 24 6.16 -12.34 2.73
C ILE A 24 7.15 -11.46 1.97
N ASP A 25 6.85 -11.21 0.71
CA ASP A 25 7.60 -10.30 -0.15
C ASP A 25 7.11 -8.85 -0.02
N THR A 26 7.93 -7.88 -0.41
CA THR A 26 7.63 -6.43 -0.35
C THR A 26 6.29 -6.07 -1.00
N THR A 27 5.89 -6.78 -2.06
CA THR A 27 4.58 -6.56 -2.71
C THR A 27 3.41 -6.90 -1.78
N GLN A 28 3.57 -7.87 -0.86
CA GLN A 28 2.49 -8.27 0.06
C GLN A 28 2.30 -7.19 1.10
N LEU A 29 3.42 -6.73 1.66
CA LEU A 29 3.43 -5.60 2.59
C LEU A 29 2.84 -4.36 1.93
N ALA A 30 3.19 -4.07 0.67
CA ALA A 30 2.62 -2.93 -0.05
C ALA A 30 1.09 -3.03 -0.19
N LEU A 31 0.56 -4.20 -0.51
CA LEU A 31 -0.90 -4.43 -0.61
C LEU A 31 -1.59 -4.30 0.75
N GLU A 32 -1.02 -4.90 1.80
CA GLU A 32 -1.54 -4.79 3.16
C GLU A 32 -1.57 -3.33 3.62
N ARG A 33 -0.49 -2.57 3.37
CA ARG A 33 -0.39 -1.16 3.71
C ARG A 33 -1.36 -0.31 2.89
N SER A 34 -1.51 -0.58 1.58
CA SER A 34 -2.50 0.09 0.73
C SER A 34 -3.92 -0.13 1.24
N ILE A 35 -4.28 -1.36 1.64
CA ILE A 35 -5.60 -1.65 2.22
C ILE A 35 -5.80 -0.90 3.54
N SER A 36 -4.80 -0.87 4.43
CA SER A 36 -4.87 -0.10 5.68
C SER A 36 -4.98 1.41 5.43
N GLY A 37 -4.26 1.94 4.44
CA GLY A 37 -4.33 3.35 4.06
C GLY A 37 -5.69 3.73 3.48
N ALA A 38 -6.22 2.91 2.59
CA ALA A 38 -7.57 3.08 2.05
C ALA A 38 -8.64 3.00 3.16
N ALA A 39 -8.48 2.11 4.14
CA ALA A 39 -9.40 2.05 5.29
C ALA A 39 -9.37 3.35 6.13
N GLN A 40 -8.19 3.86 6.45
CA GLN A 40 -8.07 5.14 7.18
C GLN A 40 -8.65 6.31 6.39
N ARG A 41 -8.42 6.35 5.07
CA ARG A 41 -9.03 7.36 4.21
C ARG A 41 -10.56 7.24 4.17
N HIS A 42 -11.09 6.02 4.18
CA HIS A 42 -12.54 5.79 4.23
C HIS A 42 -13.15 6.38 5.50
N GLU A 43 -12.50 6.20 6.65
CA GLU A 43 -12.92 6.79 7.92
C GLU A 43 -12.89 8.33 7.87
N ALA A 44 -11.85 8.91 7.29
CA ALA A 44 -11.73 10.36 7.13
C ALA A 44 -12.86 10.94 6.24
N LEU A 45 -13.12 10.32 5.08
CA LEU A 45 -14.19 10.73 4.17
C LEU A 45 -15.58 10.56 4.80
N ALA A 46 -15.81 9.46 5.52
CA ALA A 46 -17.05 9.24 6.26
C ALA A 46 -17.25 10.29 7.35
N ALA A 47 -16.19 10.66 8.07
CA ALA A 47 -16.24 11.74 9.05
C ALA A 47 -16.57 13.10 8.41
N ASN A 48 -16.02 13.40 7.23
CA ASN A 48 -16.35 14.61 6.49
C ASN A 48 -17.84 14.66 6.12
N ILE A 49 -18.39 13.57 5.59
CA ILE A 49 -19.82 13.49 5.21
C ILE A 49 -20.71 13.63 6.44
N ALA A 50 -20.38 12.95 7.54
CA ALA A 50 -21.17 12.98 8.78
C ALA A 50 -21.20 14.38 9.42
N ASN A 51 -20.09 15.11 9.35
CA ASN A 51 -19.96 16.47 9.90
C ASN A 51 -20.15 17.56 8.83
N ALA A 52 -20.64 17.20 7.65
CA ALA A 52 -20.76 18.13 6.55
C ALA A 52 -21.70 19.29 6.87
N SER A 53 -22.65 19.16 7.81
CA SER A 53 -23.53 20.26 8.24
C SER A 53 -23.14 20.87 9.59
N THR A 54 -21.97 20.52 10.12
CA THR A 54 -21.50 20.98 11.43
C THR A 54 -20.74 22.29 11.28
N PRO A 55 -21.25 23.42 11.83
CA PRO A 55 -20.58 24.71 11.72
C PRO A 55 -19.15 24.67 12.26
N GLY A 56 -18.19 25.17 11.47
CA GLY A 56 -16.77 25.23 11.86
C GLY A 56 -16.00 23.91 11.77
N TYR A 57 -16.61 22.83 11.27
CA TYR A 57 -15.88 21.59 11.00
C TYR A 57 -14.86 21.76 9.87
N ARG A 58 -13.67 21.15 10.03
CA ARG A 58 -12.59 21.19 9.05
C ARG A 58 -12.47 19.84 8.36
N ARG A 59 -12.49 19.86 7.03
CA ARG A 59 -12.27 18.66 6.21
C ARG A 59 -10.93 18.02 6.56
N VAL A 60 -10.92 16.70 6.62
CA VAL A 60 -9.70 15.90 6.77
C VAL A 60 -9.54 14.94 5.59
N ASP A 61 -8.30 14.62 5.21
CA ASP A 61 -8.01 13.58 4.23
C ASP A 61 -6.74 12.79 4.64
N VAL A 62 -6.53 11.66 3.99
CA VAL A 62 -5.38 10.78 4.20
C VAL A 62 -4.70 10.52 2.86
N ASP A 63 -3.51 11.10 2.66
CA ASP A 63 -2.66 10.81 1.49
C ASP A 63 -1.83 9.53 1.71
N PHE A 64 -2.51 8.39 1.69
CA PHE A 64 -1.83 7.10 1.82
C PHE A 64 -1.04 6.73 0.55
N HIS A 65 -1.41 7.27 -0.60
CA HIS A 65 -0.70 7.03 -1.86
C HIS A 65 0.69 7.62 -1.83
N GLY A 66 0.81 8.91 -1.47
CA GLY A 66 2.09 9.59 -1.35
C GLY A 66 2.98 8.92 -0.30
N ALA A 67 2.42 8.60 0.87
CA ALA A 67 3.15 7.91 1.94
C ALA A 67 3.67 6.54 1.49
N LEU A 68 2.83 5.73 0.82
CA LEU A 68 3.23 4.41 0.35
C LEU A 68 4.23 4.48 -0.81
N ALA A 69 4.05 5.43 -1.74
CA ALA A 69 4.98 5.65 -2.84
C ALA A 69 6.37 6.07 -2.32
N ALA A 70 6.41 6.95 -1.31
CA ALA A 70 7.65 7.34 -0.65
C ALA A 70 8.33 6.15 0.02
N ALA A 71 7.57 5.31 0.72
CA ALA A 71 8.10 4.11 1.36
C ALA A 71 8.61 3.07 0.36
N LEU A 72 7.91 2.85 -0.76
CA LEU A 72 8.36 1.95 -1.82
C LEU A 72 9.60 2.49 -2.54
N GLY A 73 9.73 3.82 -2.66
CA GLY A 73 10.87 4.48 -3.28
C GLY A 73 12.20 4.28 -2.53
N THR A 74 12.16 3.91 -1.25
CA THR A 74 13.39 3.61 -0.48
C THR A 74 13.98 2.24 -0.84
N GLY A 75 13.17 1.33 -1.40
CA GLY A 75 13.56 -0.06 -1.65
C GLY A 75 13.76 -0.89 -0.37
N ASP A 76 13.48 -0.33 0.81
CA ASP A 76 13.66 -0.98 2.09
C ASP A 76 12.34 -1.59 2.59
N LYS A 77 12.37 -2.90 2.83
CA LYS A 77 11.19 -3.67 3.26
C LYS A 77 10.65 -3.19 4.61
N ALA A 78 11.53 -2.86 5.56
CA ALA A 78 11.12 -2.40 6.88
C ALA A 78 10.40 -1.03 6.81
N THR A 79 10.85 -0.15 5.93
CA THR A 79 10.21 1.14 5.67
C THR A 79 8.77 0.95 5.16
N VAL A 80 8.56 0.04 4.20
CA VAL A 80 7.22 -0.30 3.72
C VAL A 80 6.37 -0.87 4.85
N GLU A 81 6.92 -1.79 5.64
CA GLU A 81 6.24 -2.39 6.79
C GLU A 81 5.86 -1.37 7.86
N HIS A 82 6.65 -0.33 8.10
CA HIS A 82 6.34 0.68 9.12
C HIS A 82 5.66 1.93 8.55
N THR A 83 5.21 1.90 7.29
CA THR A 83 4.46 2.99 6.68
C THR A 83 3.24 3.32 7.53
N SER A 84 3.22 4.57 8.01
CA SER A 84 2.12 5.13 8.79
C SER A 84 1.42 6.19 7.97
N PHE A 85 0.10 6.24 8.07
CA PHE A 85 -0.71 7.24 7.39
C PHE A 85 -1.14 8.30 8.40
N THR A 86 -1.16 9.55 7.97
CA THR A 86 -1.54 10.68 8.82
C THR A 86 -2.75 11.34 8.23
N THR A 87 -3.77 11.50 9.06
CA THR A 87 -4.93 12.32 8.75
C THR A 87 -4.54 13.79 8.82
N GLN A 88 -4.68 14.49 7.72
CA GLN A 88 -4.32 15.90 7.59
C GLN A 88 -5.58 16.73 7.40
N ALA A 89 -5.67 17.84 8.13
CA ALA A 89 -6.71 18.83 7.88
C ALA A 89 -6.43 19.49 6.53
N ASP A 90 -7.44 19.48 5.66
CA ASP A 90 -7.34 20.09 4.35
C ASP A 90 -7.47 21.60 4.48
N GLN A 91 -6.35 22.29 4.30
CA GLN A 91 -6.28 23.75 4.46
C GLN A 91 -6.73 24.50 3.20
N ALA A 92 -7.16 23.81 2.13
CA ALA A 92 -7.44 24.43 0.85
C ALA A 92 -8.81 25.11 0.74
N VAL A 93 -9.69 25.01 1.75
CA VAL A 93 -11.01 25.65 1.69
C VAL A 93 -10.94 27.09 2.21
N GLY A 94 -10.34 27.94 1.38
CA GLY A 94 -10.35 29.40 1.51
C GLY A 94 -11.51 30.08 0.78
N VAL A 95 -12.55 29.35 0.37
CA VAL A 95 -13.74 29.94 -0.25
C VAL A 95 -14.96 29.49 0.53
N THR A 96 -15.30 30.32 1.52
CA THR A 96 -16.48 30.20 2.36
C THR A 96 -17.71 30.29 1.46
N GLN A 97 -18.50 29.21 1.39
CA GLN A 97 -19.91 29.31 1.01
C GLN A 97 -20.58 30.29 1.98
N ALA A 98 -21.58 31.07 1.55
CA ALA A 98 -22.20 32.14 2.36
C ALA A 98 -22.78 31.66 3.71
N ASP A 99 -22.93 30.35 3.82
CA ASP A 99 -23.48 29.52 4.88
C ASP A 99 -22.42 28.99 5.87
N GLY A 100 -21.13 29.31 5.67
CA GLY A 100 -20.05 28.98 6.60
C GLY A 100 -19.59 27.52 6.53
N ASN A 101 -20.07 26.78 5.53
CA ASN A 101 -19.80 25.38 5.33
C ASN A 101 -18.75 25.15 4.23
N SER A 102 -17.82 24.23 4.46
CA SER A 102 -16.63 24.02 3.61
C SER A 102 -16.61 22.66 2.91
N ILE A 103 -17.65 21.84 3.11
CA ILE A 103 -17.72 20.45 2.65
C ILE A 103 -18.87 20.28 1.65
N ASP A 104 -18.55 19.78 0.47
CA ASP A 104 -19.50 19.34 -0.54
C ASP A 104 -19.75 17.83 -0.37
N VAL A 105 -20.95 17.46 0.07
CA VAL A 105 -21.34 16.06 0.36
C VAL A 105 -21.30 15.20 -0.89
N ASP A 106 -21.67 15.73 -2.05
CA ASP A 106 -21.68 14.97 -3.29
C ASP A 106 -20.24 14.65 -3.72
N ASN A 107 -19.34 15.62 -3.56
CA ASN A 107 -17.91 15.44 -3.83
C ASN A 107 -17.28 14.44 -2.86
N GLU A 108 -17.52 14.56 -1.55
CA GLU A 108 -17.01 13.61 -0.55
C GLU A 108 -17.58 12.20 -0.75
N SER A 109 -18.85 12.08 -1.15
CA SER A 109 -19.47 10.80 -1.48
C SER A 109 -18.84 10.15 -2.71
N ALA A 110 -18.51 10.93 -3.74
CA ALA A 110 -17.78 10.45 -4.91
C ALA A 110 -16.37 9.96 -4.53
N LYS A 111 -15.65 10.70 -3.68
CA LYS A 111 -14.34 10.27 -3.15
C LYS A 111 -14.44 8.98 -2.34
N LEU A 112 -15.47 8.86 -1.48
CA LEU A 112 -15.71 7.66 -0.67
C LEU A 112 -15.92 6.43 -1.55
N ALA A 113 -16.73 6.56 -2.60
CA ALA A 113 -16.97 5.50 -3.57
C ALA A 113 -15.70 5.10 -4.33
N ALA A 114 -14.90 6.08 -4.77
CA ALA A 114 -13.63 5.82 -5.43
C ALA A 114 -12.64 5.07 -4.52
N ASN A 115 -12.52 5.49 -3.27
CA ASN A 115 -11.66 4.84 -2.28
C ASN A 115 -12.15 3.42 -1.94
N ALA A 116 -13.46 3.20 -1.88
CA ALA A 116 -14.02 1.86 -1.67
C ALA A 116 -13.70 0.92 -2.85
N LEU A 117 -13.76 1.41 -4.09
CA LEU A 117 -13.38 0.63 -5.26
C LEU A 117 -11.89 0.27 -5.24
N GLU A 118 -11.03 1.20 -4.86
CA GLU A 118 -9.59 0.96 -4.73
C GLU A 118 -9.29 -0.09 -3.66
N GLN A 119 -9.92 0.01 -2.49
CA GLN A 119 -9.77 -0.96 -1.41
C GLN A 119 -10.20 -2.37 -1.86
N GLN A 120 -11.34 -2.47 -2.57
CA GLN A 120 -11.81 -3.74 -3.13
C GLN A 120 -10.84 -4.32 -4.16
N ALA A 121 -10.26 -3.47 -5.01
CA ALA A 121 -9.26 -3.89 -5.98
C ALA A 121 -7.99 -4.41 -5.28
N ALA A 122 -7.47 -3.70 -4.27
CA ALA A 122 -6.31 -4.12 -3.50
C ALA A 122 -6.54 -5.48 -2.80
N VAL A 123 -7.73 -5.67 -2.21
CA VAL A 123 -8.12 -6.96 -1.60
C VAL A 123 -8.20 -8.08 -2.65
N SER A 124 -8.73 -7.79 -3.84
CA SER A 124 -8.79 -8.77 -4.93
C SER A 124 -7.40 -9.23 -5.37
N VAL A 125 -6.47 -8.28 -5.53
CA VAL A 125 -5.07 -8.57 -5.89
C VAL A 125 -4.38 -9.38 -4.79
N LEU A 126 -4.56 -9.03 -3.52
CA LEU A 126 -4.03 -9.80 -2.39
C LEU A 126 -4.56 -11.24 -2.40
N LYS A 127 -5.86 -11.43 -2.61
CA LYS A 127 -6.49 -12.76 -2.73
C LYS A 127 -5.88 -13.58 -3.88
N ALA A 128 -5.74 -12.98 -5.06
CA ALA A 128 -5.13 -13.63 -6.22
C ALA A 128 -3.68 -14.06 -5.93
N ARG A 129 -2.92 -13.21 -5.27
CA ARG A 129 -1.54 -13.51 -4.88
C ARG A 129 -1.45 -14.67 -3.88
N THR A 130 -2.27 -14.65 -2.84
CA THR A 130 -2.33 -15.74 -1.86
C THR A 130 -2.73 -17.06 -2.50
N ALA A 131 -3.62 -17.04 -3.49
CA ALA A 131 -3.97 -18.23 -4.26
C ALA A 131 -2.76 -18.80 -5.02
N ILE A 132 -1.97 -17.94 -5.69
CA ILE A 132 -0.73 -18.36 -6.39
C ILE A 132 0.25 -19.00 -5.41
N ILE A 133 0.47 -18.39 -4.24
CA ILE A 133 1.37 -18.91 -3.21
C ILE A 133 0.89 -20.28 -2.70
N ARG A 134 -0.40 -20.39 -2.40
CA ARG A 134 -1.01 -21.66 -1.98
C ARG A 134 -0.84 -22.77 -3.02
N SER A 135 -1.09 -22.45 -4.29
CA SER A 135 -0.90 -23.39 -5.40
C SER A 135 0.55 -23.85 -5.51
N ALA A 136 1.51 -22.94 -5.36
CA ALA A 136 2.94 -23.27 -5.39
C ALA A 136 3.38 -24.15 -4.21
N LEU A 137 2.74 -23.99 -3.05
CA LEU A 137 2.98 -24.80 -1.86
C LEU A 137 2.28 -26.17 -1.89
N GLY A 138 1.44 -26.44 -2.90
CA GLY A 138 0.67 -27.69 -3.00
C GLY A 138 -0.51 -27.78 -2.04
N VAL A 139 -0.89 -26.67 -1.39
CA VAL A 139 -2.09 -26.53 -0.54
C VAL A 139 -3.19 -25.86 -1.36
N ALA A 140 -3.66 -26.55 -2.40
CA ALA A 140 -4.79 -26.11 -3.22
C ALA A 140 -6.12 -26.36 -2.50
#